data_AF-A0A2A4U1N9-F1
#
_entry.id   AF-A0A2A4U1N9-F1
#
_cell.length_a   1.000
_cell.length_b   1.000
_cell.length_c   1.000
_cell.angle_alpha   90.00
_cell.angle_beta   90.00
_cell.angle_gamma   90.00
#
_symmetry.space_group_name_H-M   'P 1'
#
loop_
_entity.id
_entity.type
_entity.pdbx_description
1 polymer ?
#
loop_
_entity_poly.entity_id
_entity_poly.type
_entity_poly.pdbx_seq_one_letter_code
_entity_poly.pdbx_strand_id
1 'polypeptide(L)'
;MKSLIRLHEWNVDEKQRKVGELSRLQAELEDQLNGLNESHILEQAAAAADPTGAGLTFPAYNEIVSQRRDNLKDSILQMDTVISYARDELSESYAELKKYETVEKARQLRHEQEEARKEQVMMDEIASNQFRRRNKKVKSA
;
A
#
# COMPACT_ATOMS: atom_id res chain seq x y z
N MET A 1 -1.25 -11.98 20.01
CA MET A 1 -0.38 -11.45 18.94
C MET A 1 -0.99 -11.65 17.55
N LYS A 2 -1.44 -12.86 17.16
CA LYS A 2 -2.14 -13.09 15.87
C LYS A 2 -3.37 -12.21 15.59
N SER A 3 -4.07 -11.70 16.62
CA SER A 3 -5.18 -10.74 16.44
C SER A 3 -4.69 -9.32 16.16
N LEU A 4 -3.57 -8.92 16.75
CA LEU A 4 -2.98 -7.60 16.59
C LEU A 4 -2.32 -7.44 15.22
N ILE A 5 -1.59 -8.47 14.75
CA ILE A 5 -1.03 -8.48 13.40
C ILE A 5 -2.13 -8.31 12.34
N ARG A 6 -3.23 -9.06 12.47
CA ARG A 6 -4.40 -8.93 11.57
C ARG A 6 -5.04 -7.54 11.58
N LEU A 7 -5.07 -6.87 12.74
CA LEU A 7 -5.53 -5.49 12.83
C LEU A 7 -4.62 -4.55 12.03
N HIS A 8 -3.30 -4.73 12.14
CA HIS A 8 -2.33 -3.92 11.38
C HIS A 8 -2.33 -4.23 9.87
N GLU A 9 -2.53 -5.49 9.48
CA GLU A 9 -2.75 -5.87 8.07
C GLU A 9 -3.99 -5.16 7.51
N TRP A 10 -5.11 -5.21 8.25
CA TRP A 10 -6.33 -4.52 7.83
C TRP A 10 -6.14 -2.99 7.72
N ASN A 11 -5.42 -2.38 8.67
CA ASN A 11 -5.09 -0.95 8.60
C ASN A 11 -4.25 -0.60 7.37
N VAL A 12 -3.28 -1.45 7.00
CA VAL A 12 -2.49 -1.28 5.77
C VAL A 12 -3.41 -1.35 4.55
N ASP A 13 -4.25 -2.38 4.47
CA ASP A 13 -5.18 -2.57 3.35
C ASP A 13 -6.14 -1.39 3.18
N GLU A 14 -6.63 -0.82 4.29
CA GLU A 14 -7.49 0.36 4.28
C GLU A 14 -6.75 1.59 3.71
N LYS A 15 -5.52 1.84 4.17
CA LYS A 15 -4.70 2.96 3.66
C LYS A 15 -4.31 2.75 2.19
N GLN A 16 -4.03 1.52 1.77
CA GLN A 16 -3.79 1.21 0.35
C GLN A 16 -5.00 1.51 -0.51
N ARG A 17 -6.19 1.10 -0.06
CA ARG A 17 -7.45 1.41 -0.75
C ARG A 17 -7.63 2.92 -0.87
N LYS A 18 -7.35 3.67 0.21
CA LYS A 18 -7.45 5.13 0.21
C LYS A 18 -6.51 5.79 -0.80
N VAL A 19 -5.25 5.36 -0.88
CA VAL A 19 -4.30 5.84 -1.90
C VAL A 19 -4.80 5.53 -3.31
N GLY A 20 -5.34 4.34 -3.53
CA GLY A 20 -5.92 3.95 -4.81
C GLY A 20 -7.11 4.81 -5.23
N GLU A 21 -8.04 5.09 -4.30
CA GLU A 21 -9.19 5.96 -4.53
C GLU A 21 -8.77 7.39 -4.88
N LEU A 22 -7.82 7.96 -4.13
CA LEU A 22 -7.29 9.30 -4.40
C LEU A 22 -6.58 9.38 -5.76
N SER A 23 -5.77 8.37 -6.07
CA SER A 23 -5.07 8.29 -7.37
C SER A 23 -6.05 8.19 -8.54
N ARG A 24 -7.16 7.46 -8.35
CA ARG A 24 -8.23 7.37 -9.36
C ARG A 24 -8.89 8.73 -9.59
N LEU A 25 -9.18 9.47 -8.51
CA LEU A 25 -9.76 10.80 -8.60
C LEU A 25 -8.81 11.80 -9.29
N GLN A 26 -7.50 11.71 -9.03
CA GLN A 26 -6.51 12.51 -9.75
C GLN A 26 -6.52 12.21 -11.25
N ALA A 27 -6.54 10.93 -11.64
CA ALA A 27 -6.62 10.53 -13.04
C ALA A 27 -7.90 11.04 -13.71
N GLU A 28 -9.05 10.99 -13.02
CA GLU A 28 -10.31 11.56 -13.52
C GLU A 28 -10.20 13.08 -13.78
N LEU A 29 -9.44 13.84 -12.96
CA LEU A 29 -9.17 15.27 -13.20
C LEU A 29 -8.23 15.50 -14.39
N GLU A 30 -7.21 14.67 -14.54
CA GLU A 30 -6.27 14.71 -15.68
C GLU A 30 -6.99 14.42 -16.99
N ASP A 31 -7.88 13.43 -17.02
CA ASP A 31 -8.72 13.11 -18.18
C ASP A 31 -9.65 14.28 -18.54
N GLN A 32 -10.26 14.93 -17.55
CA GLN A 32 -11.07 16.14 -17.78
C GLN A 32 -10.24 17.28 -18.36
N LEU A 33 -9.02 17.48 -17.87
CA LEU A 33 -8.10 18.50 -18.37
C LEU A 33 -7.71 18.21 -19.83
N ASN A 34 -7.40 16.96 -20.16
CA ASN A 34 -7.07 16.54 -21.52
C ASN A 34 -8.25 16.73 -22.47
N GLY A 35 -9.44 16.26 -22.11
CA GLY A 35 -10.65 16.46 -22.92
C GLY A 35 -11.01 17.94 -23.12
N LEU A 36 -10.77 18.79 -22.11
CA LEU A 36 -10.95 20.23 -22.23
C LEU A 36 -9.95 20.85 -23.21
N ASN A 37 -8.69 20.39 -23.21
CA ASN A 37 -7.67 20.86 -24.14
C ASN A 37 -7.98 20.44 -25.58
N GLU A 38 -8.43 19.21 -25.81
CA GLU A 38 -8.86 18.74 -27.13
C GLU A 38 -10.05 19.56 -27.66
N SER A 39 -11.06 19.78 -26.82
CA SER A 39 -12.23 20.59 -27.16
C SER A 39 -11.84 22.04 -27.50
N HIS A 40 -10.88 22.60 -26.77
CA HIS A 40 -10.37 23.96 -27.01
C HIS A 40 -9.70 24.10 -28.38
N ILE A 41 -8.93 23.09 -28.81
CA ILE A 41 -8.29 23.06 -30.14
C ILE A 41 -9.35 23.04 -31.25
N LEU A 42 -10.40 22.23 -31.08
CA LEU A 42 -11.50 22.16 -32.06
C LEU A 42 -12.24 23.50 -32.15
N GLU A 43 -12.55 24.11 -31.02
CA GLU A 43 -13.22 25.41 -30.97
C GLU A 43 -12.36 26.52 -31.60
N GLN A 44 -11.05 26.49 -31.34
CA GLN A 44 -10.11 27.44 -31.96
C GLN A 44 -10.08 27.30 -33.49
N ALA A 45 -10.08 26.07 -34.00
CA ALA A 45 -10.14 25.82 -35.44
C ALA A 45 -11.47 26.29 -36.05
N ALA A 46 -12.60 26.07 -35.38
CA ALA A 46 -13.91 26.54 -35.82
C ALA A 46 -13.99 28.07 -35.86
N ALA A 47 -13.49 28.73 -34.81
CA ALA A 47 -13.41 30.19 -34.73
C ALA A 47 -12.54 30.80 -35.85
N ALA A 48 -11.43 30.13 -36.20
CA ALA A 48 -10.58 30.56 -37.31
C ALA A 48 -11.24 30.35 -38.68
N ALA A 49 -12.07 29.31 -38.83
CA ALA A 49 -12.79 29.01 -40.07
C ALA A 49 -14.01 29.92 -40.31
N ASP A 50 -14.64 30.43 -39.25
CA ASP A 50 -15.76 31.38 -39.32
C ASP A 50 -15.50 32.64 -38.46
N PRO A 51 -14.69 33.60 -38.96
CA PRO A 51 -14.30 34.77 -38.17
C PRO A 51 -15.46 35.70 -37.78
N THR A 52 -16.54 35.72 -38.55
CA THR A 52 -17.68 36.62 -38.35
C THR A 52 -18.83 35.99 -37.57
N GLY A 53 -18.87 34.67 -37.43
CA GLY A 53 -19.76 33.96 -36.52
C GLY A 53 -19.00 33.47 -35.29
N ALA A 54 -18.51 32.23 -35.33
CA ALA A 54 -17.82 31.58 -34.21
C ALA A 54 -16.62 32.38 -33.67
N GLY A 55 -15.87 33.06 -34.55
CA GLY A 55 -14.73 33.90 -34.19
C GLY A 55 -15.08 35.08 -33.28
N LEU A 56 -16.29 35.62 -33.35
CA LEU A 56 -16.71 36.74 -32.49
C LEU A 56 -16.93 36.31 -31.04
N THR A 57 -17.42 35.09 -30.81
CA THR A 57 -17.69 34.57 -29.46
C THR A 57 -16.49 33.86 -28.83
N PHE A 58 -15.50 33.48 -29.65
CA PHE A 58 -14.34 32.73 -29.22
C PHE A 58 -13.51 33.37 -28.08
N PRO A 59 -13.28 34.70 -28.03
CA PRO A 59 -12.51 35.30 -26.93
C PRO A 59 -13.13 35.05 -25.55
N ALA A 60 -14.46 35.21 -25.44
CA ALA A 60 -15.18 34.96 -24.19
C ALA A 60 -15.15 33.47 -23.80
N TYR A 61 -15.33 32.58 -24.78
CA TYR A 61 -15.16 31.14 -24.57
C TYR A 61 -13.74 30.80 -24.08
N ASN A 62 -12.72 31.37 -24.71
CA ASN A 62 -11.31 31.12 -24.40
C ASN A 62 -10.95 31.56 -22.98
N GLU A 63 -11.51 32.67 -22.50
CA GLU A 63 -11.33 33.13 -21.12
C GLU A 63 -11.92 32.12 -20.12
N ILE A 64 -13.16 31.67 -20.36
CA ILE A 64 -13.83 30.67 -19.51
C ILE A 64 -13.06 29.35 -19.49
N VAL A 65 -12.61 28.87 -20.65
CA VAL A 65 -11.83 27.63 -20.75
C VAL A 65 -10.48 27.75 -20.08
N SER A 66 -9.80 28.89 -20.23
CA SER A 66 -8.52 29.16 -19.56
C SER A 66 -8.68 29.11 -18.04
N GLN A 67 -9.69 29.79 -17.50
CA GLN A 67 -9.97 29.75 -16.06
C GLN A 67 -10.29 28.33 -15.58
N ARG A 68 -11.10 27.57 -16.33
CA ARG A 68 -11.43 26.18 -15.98
C ARG A 68 -10.19 25.28 -16.01
N ARG A 69 -9.31 25.46 -17.00
CA ARG A 69 -8.05 24.74 -17.14
C ARG A 69 -7.14 25.00 -15.94
N ASP A 70 -7.02 26.25 -15.51
CA ASP A 70 -6.20 26.63 -14.37
C ASP A 70 -6.76 26.02 -13.07
N ASN A 71 -8.08 26.08 -12.87
CA ASN A 71 -8.73 25.43 -11.73
C ASN A 71 -8.49 23.90 -11.69
N LEU A 72 -8.54 23.22 -12.84
CA LEU A 72 -8.25 21.79 -12.94
C LEU A 72 -6.79 21.48 -12.58
N LYS A 73 -5.85 22.27 -13.10
CA LYS A 73 -4.41 22.12 -12.77
C LYS A 73 -4.15 22.32 -11.28
N ASP A 74 -4.74 23.36 -10.68
CA ASP A 74 -4.62 23.61 -9.25
C ASP A 74 -5.20 22.45 -8.44
N SER A 75 -6.34 21.90 -8.86
CA SER A 75 -6.96 20.74 -8.22
C SER A 75 -6.08 19.49 -8.31
N ILE A 76 -5.43 19.26 -9.46
CA ILE A 76 -4.49 18.14 -9.66
C ILE A 76 -3.26 18.31 -8.75
N LEU A 77 -2.69 19.52 -8.64
CA LEU A 77 -1.55 19.80 -7.77
C LEU A 77 -1.90 19.61 -6.28
N GLN A 78 -3.08 20.05 -5.87
CA GLN A 78 -3.59 19.81 -4.51
C GLN A 78 -3.77 18.31 -4.26
N MET A 79 -4.31 17.58 -5.24
CA MET A 79 -4.49 16.13 -5.13
C MET A 79 -3.16 15.40 -4.99
N ASP A 80 -2.11 15.82 -5.71
CA ASP A 80 -0.77 15.25 -5.59
C ASP A 80 -0.22 15.38 -4.15
N THR A 81 -0.42 16.54 -3.53
CA THR A 81 -0.04 16.76 -2.13
C THR A 81 -0.80 15.83 -1.19
N VAL A 82 -2.11 15.67 -1.39
CA VAL A 82 -2.97 14.77 -0.59
C VAL A 82 -2.56 13.30 -0.77
N ILE A 83 -2.26 12.88 -2.00
CA ILE A 83 -1.78 11.53 -2.30
C ILE A 83 -0.43 11.27 -1.66
N SER A 84 0.50 12.24 -1.71
CA SER A 84 1.80 12.13 -1.06
C SER A 84 1.63 11.88 0.44
N TYR A 85 0.80 12.69 1.11
CA TYR A 85 0.52 12.51 2.53
C TYR A 85 -0.11 11.14 2.84
N ALA A 86 -1.08 10.69 2.03
CA ALA A 86 -1.68 9.36 2.20
C ALA A 86 -0.68 8.20 1.98
N ARG A 87 0.30 8.38 1.09
CA ARG A 87 1.39 7.42 0.87
C ARG A 87 2.35 7.38 2.06
N ASP A 88 2.63 8.51 2.69
CA ASP A 88 3.45 8.58 3.89
C ASP A 88 2.76 7.85 5.06
N GLU A 89 1.45 8.08 5.26
CA GLU A 89 0.67 7.36 6.26
C GLU A 89 0.61 5.85 6.00
N LEU A 90 0.53 5.44 4.73
CA LEU A 90 0.60 4.05 4.33
C LEU A 90 1.97 3.45 4.66
N SER A 91 3.05 4.15 4.34
CA SER A 91 4.43 3.75 4.66
C SER A 91 4.63 3.54 6.16
N GLU A 92 4.12 4.46 6.98
CA GLU A 92 4.15 4.34 8.45
C GLU A 92 3.39 3.09 8.94
N SER A 93 2.20 2.82 8.37
CA SER A 93 1.42 1.63 8.74
C SER A 93 2.13 0.31 8.40
N TYR A 94 2.87 0.29 7.28
CA TYR A 94 3.71 -0.84 6.91
C TYR A 94 4.87 -1.05 7.89
N ALA A 95 5.53 0.03 8.31
CA ALA A 95 6.60 -0.04 9.28
C ALA A 95 6.11 -0.60 10.63
N GLU A 96 4.94 -0.15 11.09
CA GLU A 96 4.34 -0.63 12.33
C GLU A 96 3.92 -2.11 12.22
N LEU A 97 3.27 -2.52 11.11
CA LEU A 97 2.99 -3.94 10.84
C LEU A 97 4.28 -4.78 10.91
N LYS A 98 5.36 -4.31 10.28
CA LYS A 98 6.62 -5.04 10.21
C LYS A 98 7.25 -5.27 11.58
N LYS A 99 7.12 -4.30 12.48
CA LYS A 99 7.57 -4.40 13.86
C LYS A 99 6.86 -5.55 14.58
N TYR A 100 5.52 -5.65 14.47
CA TYR A 100 4.77 -6.75 15.10
C TYR A 100 5.10 -8.11 14.49
N GLU A 101 5.22 -8.20 13.17
CA GLU A 101 5.65 -9.45 12.52
C GLU A 101 7.01 -9.92 13.06
N THR A 102 7.95 -9.00 13.21
CA THR A 102 9.32 -9.32 13.68
C THR A 102 9.30 -9.81 15.12
N VAL A 103 8.51 -9.18 15.99
CA VAL A 103 8.34 -9.61 17.38
C VAL A 103 7.71 -11.00 17.47
N GLU A 104 6.66 -11.28 16.69
CA GLU A 104 6.02 -12.60 16.70
C GLU A 104 6.95 -13.69 16.13
N LYS A 105 7.69 -13.39 15.05
CA LYS A 105 8.72 -14.32 14.53
C LYS A 105 9.78 -14.66 15.57
N ALA A 106 10.30 -13.65 16.27
CA ALA A 106 11.29 -13.88 17.33
C ALA A 106 10.71 -14.70 18.50
N ARG A 107 9.43 -14.48 18.84
CA ARG A 107 8.73 -15.26 19.86
C ARG A 107 8.55 -16.72 19.43
N GLN A 108 8.15 -16.95 18.19
CA GLN A 108 7.94 -18.28 17.65
C GLN A 108 9.26 -19.06 17.58
N LEU A 109 10.34 -18.42 17.13
CA LEU A 109 11.68 -19.04 17.13
C LEU A 109 12.13 -19.46 18.53
N ARG A 110 11.92 -18.61 19.55
CA ARG A 110 12.25 -18.95 20.94
C ARG A 110 11.46 -20.15 21.43
N HIS A 111 10.17 -20.22 21.09
CA HIS A 111 9.32 -21.35 21.45
C HIS A 111 9.79 -22.64 20.78
N GLU A 112 10.08 -22.60 19.48
CA GLU A 112 10.61 -23.75 18.73
C GLU A 112 11.95 -24.25 19.30
N GLN A 113 12.85 -23.33 19.67
CA GLN A 113 14.11 -23.67 20.32
C GLN A 113 13.93 -24.31 21.70
N GLU A 114 12.97 -23.82 22.50
CA GLU A 114 12.67 -24.38 23.82
C GLU A 114 12.10 -25.80 23.71
N GLU A 115 11.16 -26.01 22.78
CA GLU A 115 10.57 -27.33 22.52
C GLU A 115 11.61 -28.32 22.00
N ALA A 116 12.44 -27.90 21.03
CA ALA A 116 13.55 -28.73 20.54
C ALA A 116 14.53 -29.11 21.65
N ARG A 117 14.83 -28.19 22.58
CA ARG A 117 15.67 -28.47 23.74
C ARG A 117 15.03 -29.47 24.70
N LYS A 118 13.72 -29.34 24.98
CA LYS A 118 12.99 -30.29 25.83
C LYS A 118 12.96 -31.69 25.21
N GLU A 119 12.70 -31.77 23.90
CA GLU A 119 12.69 -33.03 23.17
C GLU A 119 14.08 -33.69 23.18
N GLN A 120 15.14 -32.92 22.97
CA GLN A 120 16.51 -33.42 23.05
C GLN A 120 16.85 -33.99 24.44
N VAL A 121 16.51 -33.28 25.52
CA VAL A 121 16.71 -33.77 26.89
C VAL A 121 15.95 -35.07 27.13
N MET A 122 14.70 -35.17 26.65
CA MET A 122 13.90 -36.39 26.76
C MET A 122 14.54 -37.56 26.00
N MET A 123 15.03 -37.35 24.79
CA MET A 123 15.71 -38.38 24.00
C MET A 123 17.00 -38.86 24.68
N ASP A 124 17.79 -37.94 25.24
CA ASP A 124 19.01 -38.26 25.98
C ASP A 124 18.72 -39.10 27.24
N GLU A 125 17.66 -38.76 27.98
CA GLU A 125 17.20 -39.55 29.12
C GLU A 125 16.78 -40.97 28.73
N ILE A 126 16.03 -41.11 27.64
CA ILE A 126 15.62 -42.42 27.10
C ILE A 126 16.86 -43.25 26.72
N ALA A 127 17.80 -42.66 25.97
CA ALA A 127 19.02 -43.33 25.54
C ALA A 127 19.88 -43.78 26.74
N SER A 128 20.06 -42.91 27.74
CA SER A 128 20.79 -43.21 28.97
C SER A 128 20.15 -44.35 29.76
N ASN A 129 18.81 -44.34 29.90
CA ASN A 129 18.07 -45.39 30.57
C ASN A 129 18.16 -46.74 29.84
N GLN A 130 18.09 -46.74 28.50
CA GLN A 130 18.28 -47.95 27.69
C GLN A 130 19.69 -48.52 27.85
N PHE A 131 20.72 -47.65 27.80
CA PHE A 131 22.12 -48.06 27.99
C PHE A 131 22.35 -48.69 29.38
N ARG A 132 21.83 -48.06 30.44
CA ARG A 132 21.89 -48.59 31.82
C ARG A 132 21.24 -49.97 31.93
N ARG A 133 20.06 -50.15 31.31
CA ARG A 133 19.35 -51.46 31.29
C ARG A 133 20.16 -52.53 30.58
N ARG A 134 20.77 -52.21 29.43
CA ARG A 134 21.60 -53.14 28.67
C ARG A 134 22.84 -53.58 29.45
N ASN A 135 23.55 -52.64 30.08
CA ASN A 135 24.74 -52.96 30.89
C ASN A 135 24.41 -53.78 32.14
N LYS A 136 23.25 -53.56 32.78
CA LYS A 136 22.81 -54.43 33.88
C LYS A 136 22.59 -55.88 33.44
N LYS A 137 21.97 -56.11 32.26
CA LYS A 137 21.76 -57.45 31.71
C LYS A 137 23.07 -58.18 31.37
N VAL A 138 24.07 -57.45 30.87
CA VAL A 138 25.40 -58.01 30.53
C VAL A 138 26.18 -58.41 31.79
N LYS A 139 26.04 -57.68 32.91
CA LYS A 139 26.71 -58.01 34.18
C LYS A 139 26.04 -59.14 34.97
N SER A 140 24.80 -59.49 34.64
CA SER A 140 24.04 -60.56 35.29
C SER A 140 24.03 -61.89 34.52
N ALA A 141 24.74 -61.95 33.39
CA ALA A 141 24.97 -63.15 32.58
C ALA A 141 26.42 -63.59 32.74
#